data_AF-A0A953JCG2-F1
#
_entry.id   AF-A0A953JCG2-F1
#
_cell.length_a   1.000
_cell.length_b   1.000
_cell.length_c   1.000
_cell.angle_alpha   90.00
_cell.angle_beta   90.00
_cell.angle_gamma   90.00
#
_symmetry.space_group_name_H-M   'P 1'
#
loop_
_entity.id
_entity.type
_entity.pdbx_description
1 polymer ?
#
loop_
_entity_poly.entity_id
_entity_poly.type
_entity_poly.pdbx_seq_one_letter_code
_entity_poly.pdbx_strand_id
1 'polypeptide(L)'
;MSDFIEKLKQLLQERSEGIMEVAHTNIRLGKILHARYNGEGEEKLSGLAIALAKKGCPVPPDFLPQVYRVYQAIGGERGFERLKARRRRLSWSGLVKEFTLPPVGNTREAVSFWTAFMKDIENTQERVDVLIDHYSSLPDELKPQAEGLILSMGYSITSFPAGAPPDSTGNLSCGLVVRSRTYRGGTRTLRVLHVADEHFRDRDLEETRKSAAFIIERAKYGMPHLIISAGDLLDERQYYDTPAFREAVSFIKSLADIAPVLVLQGTSDHDGLTIEVFSRIGARHPVCVMDSIGSVGFRDGEFTGIEEVDTLDALLYAIPPVSKAGLFTRTQDPLPGQRRDNRADAADLLRDTLSFWGDLSSTAREAGIPVIMAGHLTVRGSVSSTGQHMMGKTLEIGTGDLRHAGADLILLGHIHKMQYWDDIFYSGSITRLNYGEEEEKGFWVHEFSREGLLSRFVGIPTRPRVTFEFDALPDPSLLPETLPAGWVRIKYRVRQEEVASIDEKALERELRRRGALEVRFERSVIPQHRVRAAGISQARTIEEKLGRYAEINGVVLTEGILSKLAELQGRNDAGAPSSSPSPSPEAQTEET
;
A
#
# COMPACT_ATOMS: atom_id res chain seq x y z
N MET A 1 -55.14 -5.98 -0.73
CA MET A 1 -53.80 -6.63 -0.71
C MET A 1 -53.91 -8.12 -0.44
N SER A 2 -54.59 -8.53 0.65
CA SER A 2 -54.69 -9.94 1.09
C SER A 2 -55.09 -10.92 -0.02
N ASP A 3 -56.22 -10.69 -0.70
CA ASP A 3 -56.80 -11.61 -1.69
C ASP A 3 -55.87 -11.87 -2.89
N PHE A 4 -55.05 -10.87 -3.24
CA PHE A 4 -54.07 -10.98 -4.32
C PHE A 4 -52.88 -11.86 -3.92
N ILE A 5 -52.43 -11.75 -2.67
CA ILE A 5 -51.37 -12.59 -2.11
C ILE A 5 -51.87 -14.05 -2.02
N GLU A 6 -53.11 -14.27 -1.57
CA GLU A 6 -53.66 -15.64 -1.48
C GLU A 6 -53.81 -16.29 -2.86
N LYS A 7 -54.27 -15.54 -3.88
CA LYS A 7 -54.35 -16.04 -5.26
C LYS A 7 -52.99 -16.41 -5.87
N LEU A 8 -51.92 -15.70 -5.52
CA LEU A 8 -50.56 -16.05 -5.94
C LEU A 8 -50.04 -17.28 -5.20
N LYS A 9 -50.25 -17.35 -3.88
CA LYS A 9 -49.90 -18.50 -3.06
C LYS A 9 -50.53 -19.80 -3.57
N GLN A 10 -51.81 -19.76 -3.94
CA GLN A 10 -52.50 -20.92 -4.54
C GLN A 10 -51.79 -21.41 -5.81
N LEU A 11 -51.54 -20.54 -6.80
CA LEU A 11 -50.85 -20.90 -8.05
C LEU A 11 -49.42 -21.42 -7.83
N LEU A 12 -48.75 -20.97 -6.77
CA LEU A 12 -47.41 -21.42 -6.39
C LEU A 12 -47.43 -22.80 -5.71
N GLN A 13 -48.47 -23.11 -4.94
CA GLN A 13 -48.69 -24.44 -4.37
C GLN A 13 -49.02 -25.46 -5.47
N GLU A 14 -49.96 -25.13 -6.38
CA GLU A 14 -50.31 -25.94 -7.55
C GLU A 14 -49.09 -26.25 -8.45
N ARG A 15 -48.13 -25.32 -8.55
CA ARG A 15 -46.84 -25.51 -9.23
C ARG A 15 -45.93 -26.51 -8.51
N SER A 16 -45.91 -26.51 -7.18
CA SER A 16 -45.04 -27.38 -6.38
C SER A 16 -45.52 -28.84 -6.35
N GLU A 17 -46.82 -29.06 -6.50
CA GLU A 17 -47.46 -30.38 -6.51
C GLU A 17 -47.42 -31.06 -7.89
N GLY A 18 -46.80 -30.42 -8.89
CA GLY A 18 -46.58 -31.01 -10.22
C GLY A 18 -47.83 -31.09 -11.12
N ILE A 19 -48.94 -30.47 -10.72
CA ILE A 19 -50.24 -30.55 -11.39
C ILE A 19 -50.24 -29.91 -12.80
N MET A 20 -49.28 -29.01 -13.08
CA MET A 20 -49.18 -28.24 -14.34
C MET A 20 -47.73 -28.08 -14.82
N GLU A 21 -47.52 -27.97 -16.14
CA GLU A 21 -46.20 -27.75 -16.75
C GLU A 21 -45.59 -26.40 -16.31
N VAL A 22 -44.41 -26.42 -15.69
CA VAL A 22 -43.79 -25.28 -14.98
C VAL A 22 -43.74 -24.00 -15.82
N ALA A 23 -43.41 -24.10 -17.11
CA ALA A 23 -43.33 -22.93 -17.99
C ALA A 23 -44.70 -22.26 -18.22
N HIS A 24 -45.79 -23.03 -18.35
CA HIS A 24 -47.13 -22.46 -18.49
C HIS A 24 -47.61 -21.77 -17.21
N THR A 25 -47.38 -22.39 -16.05
CA THR A 25 -47.75 -21.79 -14.75
C THR A 25 -46.96 -20.49 -14.50
N ASN A 26 -45.66 -20.49 -14.83
CA ASN A 26 -44.83 -19.30 -14.76
C ASN A 26 -45.36 -18.18 -15.69
N ILE A 27 -45.71 -18.47 -16.95
CA ILE A 27 -46.25 -17.44 -17.85
C ILE A 27 -47.61 -16.88 -17.39
N ARG A 28 -48.48 -17.71 -16.78
CA ARG A 28 -49.71 -17.22 -16.13
C ARG A 28 -49.42 -16.33 -14.92
N LEU A 29 -48.42 -16.67 -14.10
CA LEU A 29 -47.95 -15.81 -13.02
C LEU A 29 -47.43 -14.47 -13.59
N GLY A 30 -46.59 -14.51 -14.62
CA GLY A 30 -46.06 -13.32 -15.30
C GLY A 30 -47.16 -12.36 -15.78
N LYS A 31 -48.25 -12.90 -16.36
CA LYS A 31 -49.44 -12.10 -16.71
C LYS A 31 -50.10 -11.41 -15.52
N ILE A 32 -50.26 -12.12 -14.40
CA ILE A 32 -50.90 -11.58 -13.18
C ILE A 32 -50.02 -10.49 -12.56
N LEU A 33 -48.70 -10.68 -12.54
CA LEU A 33 -47.74 -9.68 -12.07
C LEU A 33 -47.73 -8.46 -13.01
N HIS A 34 -47.69 -8.66 -14.32
CA HIS A 34 -47.74 -7.58 -15.32
C HIS A 34 -49.04 -6.78 -15.26
N ALA A 35 -50.19 -7.42 -15.09
CA ALA A 35 -51.47 -6.71 -14.94
C ALA A 35 -51.54 -5.83 -13.67
N ARG A 36 -50.69 -6.04 -12.67
CA ARG A 36 -50.71 -5.30 -11.40
C ARG A 36 -49.53 -4.35 -11.19
N TYR A 37 -48.35 -4.65 -11.71
CA TYR A 37 -47.10 -3.93 -11.43
C TYR A 37 -46.43 -3.34 -12.68
N ASN A 38 -47.07 -3.38 -13.84
CA ASN A 38 -46.53 -2.74 -15.03
C ASN A 38 -46.34 -1.23 -14.83
N GLY A 39 -45.10 -0.76 -14.94
CA GLY A 39 -44.70 0.62 -14.66
C GLY A 39 -44.43 0.94 -13.18
N GLU A 40 -44.62 0.00 -12.25
CA GLU A 40 -44.42 0.25 -10.81
C GLU A 40 -43.04 -0.17 -10.26
N GLY A 41 -42.16 -0.71 -11.11
CA GLY A 41 -40.80 -1.15 -10.75
C GLY A 41 -40.72 -2.55 -10.14
N GLU A 42 -39.60 -3.24 -10.34
CA GLU A 42 -39.43 -4.63 -9.90
C GLU A 42 -39.24 -4.79 -8.38
N GLU A 43 -38.80 -3.74 -7.65
CA GLU A 43 -38.66 -3.77 -6.18
C GLU A 43 -39.97 -4.16 -5.46
N LYS A 44 -41.13 -3.77 -6.01
CA LYS A 44 -42.44 -4.16 -5.46
C LYS A 44 -42.74 -5.65 -5.64
N LEU A 45 -42.16 -6.31 -6.65
CA LEU A 45 -42.27 -7.76 -6.87
C LEU A 45 -41.40 -8.52 -5.85
N SER A 46 -40.22 -8.01 -5.52
CA SER A 46 -39.37 -8.57 -4.47
C SER A 46 -39.98 -8.37 -3.07
N GLY A 47 -40.56 -7.19 -2.80
CA GLY A 47 -41.35 -6.96 -1.58
C GLY A 47 -42.59 -7.86 -1.48
N LEU A 48 -43.23 -8.19 -2.60
CA LEU A 48 -44.32 -9.15 -2.69
C LEU A 48 -43.86 -10.59 -2.42
N ALA A 49 -42.65 -10.99 -2.86
CA ALA A 49 -42.07 -12.28 -2.50
C ALA A 49 -41.84 -12.40 -0.97
N ILE A 50 -41.36 -11.33 -0.32
CA ILE A 50 -41.24 -11.26 1.15
C ILE A 50 -42.63 -11.34 1.83
N ALA A 51 -43.65 -10.72 1.27
CA ALA A 51 -45.02 -10.79 1.80
C ALA A 51 -45.65 -12.20 1.63
N LEU A 52 -45.37 -12.89 0.52
CA LEU A 52 -45.75 -14.29 0.29
C LEU A 52 -45.01 -15.22 1.27
N ALA A 53 -43.71 -15.01 1.49
CA ALA A 53 -42.93 -15.76 2.48
C ALA A 53 -43.49 -15.59 3.91
N LYS A 54 -43.82 -14.36 4.33
CA LYS A 54 -44.51 -14.08 5.61
C LYS A 54 -45.92 -14.70 5.72
N LYS A 55 -46.51 -15.15 4.60
CA LYS A 55 -47.78 -15.89 4.54
C LYS A 55 -47.61 -17.41 4.31
N GLY A 56 -46.40 -17.92 4.52
CA GLY A 56 -46.07 -19.34 4.44
C GLY A 56 -45.84 -19.86 3.02
N CYS A 57 -45.60 -18.98 2.03
CA CYS A 57 -45.30 -19.36 0.66
C CYS A 57 -43.95 -18.74 0.23
N PRO A 58 -42.81 -19.33 0.65
CA PRO A 58 -41.51 -18.82 0.27
C PRO A 58 -41.22 -19.11 -1.21
N VAL A 59 -40.83 -18.06 -1.94
CA VAL A 59 -40.24 -18.16 -3.29
C VAL A 59 -38.89 -17.45 -3.29
N PRO A 60 -37.93 -17.85 -4.14
CA PRO A 60 -36.68 -17.10 -4.30
C PRO A 60 -36.99 -15.64 -4.68
N PRO A 61 -36.28 -14.63 -4.13
CA PRO A 61 -36.58 -13.22 -4.35
C PRO A 61 -36.73 -12.85 -5.83
N ASP A 62 -35.84 -13.37 -6.69
CA ASP A 62 -35.78 -13.05 -8.11
C ASP A 62 -36.71 -13.90 -8.98
N PHE A 63 -37.42 -14.88 -8.41
CA PHE A 63 -38.28 -15.78 -9.18
C PHE A 63 -39.43 -15.02 -9.86
N LEU A 64 -40.08 -14.10 -9.13
CA LEU A 64 -41.18 -13.29 -9.68
C LEU A 64 -40.66 -12.25 -10.71
N PRO A 65 -39.55 -11.51 -10.47
CA PRO A 65 -38.87 -10.71 -11.49
C PRO A 65 -38.47 -11.48 -12.77
N GLN A 66 -37.82 -12.65 -12.68
CA GLN A 66 -37.43 -13.43 -13.87
C GLN A 66 -38.64 -13.87 -14.69
N VAL A 67 -39.69 -14.34 -14.01
CA VAL A 67 -40.99 -14.67 -14.63
C VAL A 67 -41.61 -13.45 -15.32
N TYR A 68 -41.49 -12.27 -14.73
CA TYR A 68 -41.95 -11.00 -15.26
C TYR A 68 -41.16 -10.56 -16.50
N ARG A 69 -39.82 -10.54 -16.45
CA ARG A 69 -38.94 -10.17 -17.58
C ARG A 69 -39.13 -11.09 -18.78
N VAL A 70 -39.12 -12.41 -18.58
CA VAL A 70 -39.40 -13.36 -19.67
C VAL A 70 -40.79 -13.14 -20.24
N TYR A 71 -41.81 -12.91 -19.40
CA TYR A 71 -43.17 -12.60 -19.87
C TYR A 71 -43.23 -11.32 -20.71
N GLN A 72 -42.52 -10.26 -20.32
CA GLN A 72 -42.43 -9.01 -21.09
C GLN A 72 -41.65 -9.21 -22.40
N ALA A 73 -40.45 -9.77 -22.34
CA ALA A 73 -39.54 -9.96 -23.48
C ALA A 73 -40.17 -10.80 -24.61
N ILE A 74 -40.97 -11.82 -24.26
CA ILE A 74 -41.68 -12.62 -25.27
C ILE A 74 -42.98 -11.96 -25.77
N GLY A 75 -43.47 -10.91 -25.12
CA GLY A 75 -44.74 -10.25 -25.46
C GLY A 75 -45.98 -10.96 -24.91
N GLY A 76 -45.88 -11.52 -23.70
CA GLY A 76 -46.95 -12.12 -22.92
C GLY A 76 -47.43 -13.50 -23.40
N GLU A 77 -48.63 -13.93 -22.97
CA GLU A 77 -49.18 -15.27 -23.29
C GLU A 77 -49.21 -15.55 -24.80
N ARG A 78 -49.62 -14.58 -25.64
CA ARG A 78 -49.58 -14.74 -27.12
C ARG A 78 -48.15 -14.90 -27.64
N GLY A 79 -47.18 -14.28 -26.99
CA GLY A 79 -45.75 -14.50 -27.20
C GLY A 79 -45.33 -15.94 -26.92
N PHE A 80 -45.70 -16.44 -25.75
CA PHE A 80 -45.39 -17.78 -25.29
C PHE A 80 -46.00 -18.88 -26.17
N GLU A 81 -47.27 -18.78 -26.56
CA GLU A 81 -47.89 -19.77 -27.45
C GLU A 81 -47.23 -19.78 -28.84
N ARG A 82 -46.79 -18.62 -29.36
CA ARG A 82 -45.99 -18.55 -30.60
C ARG A 82 -44.61 -19.20 -30.44
N LEU A 83 -44.00 -19.12 -29.26
CA LEU A 83 -42.74 -19.82 -28.97
C LEU A 83 -42.94 -21.33 -28.86
N LYS A 84 -44.01 -21.78 -28.18
CA LYS A 84 -44.34 -23.20 -28.02
C LYS A 84 -44.68 -23.86 -29.36
N ALA A 85 -45.45 -23.18 -30.22
CA ALA A 85 -45.74 -23.65 -31.57
C ALA A 85 -44.48 -23.79 -32.47
N ARG A 86 -43.41 -23.05 -32.18
CA ARG A 86 -42.16 -23.05 -32.97
C ARG A 86 -41.08 -23.99 -32.44
N ARG A 87 -41.23 -24.61 -31.26
CA ARG A 87 -40.14 -25.35 -30.59
C ARG A 87 -40.61 -26.66 -29.99
N ARG A 88 -39.94 -27.75 -30.37
CA ARG A 88 -40.27 -29.13 -29.95
C ARG A 88 -40.15 -29.39 -28.45
N ARG A 89 -39.29 -28.65 -27.75
CA ARG A 89 -39.21 -28.61 -26.28
C ARG A 89 -38.88 -27.19 -25.84
N LEU A 90 -39.55 -26.74 -24.78
CA LEU A 90 -39.26 -25.49 -24.09
C LEU A 90 -39.02 -25.81 -22.61
N SER A 91 -37.77 -25.69 -22.16
CA SER A 91 -37.49 -25.58 -20.74
C SER A 91 -37.62 -24.12 -20.31
N TRP A 92 -38.08 -23.91 -19.07
CA TRP A 92 -38.12 -22.57 -18.49
C TRP A 92 -36.72 -21.93 -18.46
N SER A 93 -35.70 -22.70 -18.09
CA SER A 93 -34.30 -22.26 -18.05
C SER A 93 -33.74 -21.86 -19.43
N GLY A 94 -34.12 -22.53 -20.51
CA GLY A 94 -33.67 -22.19 -21.86
C GLY A 94 -34.25 -20.86 -22.35
N LEU A 95 -35.52 -20.59 -22.05
CA LEU A 95 -36.18 -19.33 -22.39
C LEU A 95 -35.56 -18.13 -21.67
N VAL A 96 -35.18 -18.31 -20.40
CA VAL A 96 -34.46 -17.29 -19.60
C VAL A 96 -33.10 -16.96 -20.24
N LYS A 97 -32.35 -17.96 -20.70
CA LYS A 97 -31.00 -17.75 -21.27
C LYS A 97 -31.00 -17.03 -22.63
N GLU A 98 -32.05 -17.21 -23.45
CA GLU A 98 -31.97 -16.92 -24.90
C GLU A 98 -32.54 -15.57 -25.35
N PHE A 99 -33.64 -15.08 -24.78
CA PHE A 99 -34.50 -14.08 -25.44
C PHE A 99 -34.03 -12.62 -25.38
N THR A 100 -32.79 -12.36 -25.80
CA THR A 100 -32.02 -11.19 -25.36
C THR A 100 -30.76 -10.86 -26.22
N LEU A 101 -30.63 -11.08 -27.55
CA LEU A 101 -29.31 -11.04 -28.29
C LEU A 101 -29.18 -10.06 -29.52
N PRO A 102 -27.96 -9.57 -29.93
CA PRO A 102 -27.81 -8.23 -30.57
C PRO A 102 -27.24 -8.05 -32.04
N PRO A 103 -27.35 -6.83 -32.67
CA PRO A 103 -27.02 -6.46 -34.09
C PRO A 103 -25.70 -5.65 -34.33
N VAL A 104 -25.53 -4.79 -35.38
CA VAL A 104 -24.22 -4.16 -35.77
C VAL A 104 -24.28 -2.73 -36.38
N GLY A 105 -23.32 -1.85 -36.05
CA GLY A 105 -22.94 -0.61 -36.80
C GLY A 105 -23.61 0.73 -36.38
N ASN A 106 -23.09 1.88 -36.83
CA ASN A 106 -23.51 3.25 -36.46
C ASN A 106 -24.87 3.72 -37.04
N THR A 107 -25.83 2.82 -37.28
CA THR A 107 -27.19 3.22 -37.75
C THR A 107 -28.09 3.55 -36.56
N ARG A 108 -29.12 4.40 -36.77
CA ARG A 108 -30.01 4.83 -35.69
C ARG A 108 -30.76 3.66 -35.05
N GLU A 109 -31.17 2.66 -35.84
CA GLU A 109 -31.78 1.43 -35.34
C GLU A 109 -30.79 0.56 -34.53
N ALA A 110 -29.54 0.44 -34.98
CA ALA A 110 -28.53 -0.36 -34.30
C ALA A 110 -28.07 0.28 -32.97
N VAL A 111 -27.88 1.61 -32.94
CA VAL A 111 -27.68 2.39 -31.70
C VAL A 111 -28.84 2.13 -30.73
N SER A 112 -30.08 2.28 -31.18
CA SER A 112 -31.24 2.10 -30.32
C SER A 112 -31.39 0.67 -29.78
N PHE A 113 -30.99 -0.35 -30.54
CA PHE A 113 -30.92 -1.72 -30.04
C PHE A 113 -29.81 -1.90 -29.00
N TRP A 114 -28.57 -1.50 -29.33
CA TRP A 114 -27.42 -1.74 -28.46
C TRP A 114 -27.52 -0.98 -27.13
N THR A 115 -28.04 0.25 -27.13
CA THR A 115 -28.33 0.96 -25.88
C THR A 115 -29.35 0.19 -25.02
N ALA A 116 -30.35 -0.45 -25.62
CA ALA A 116 -31.30 -1.29 -24.88
C ALA A 116 -30.66 -2.58 -24.36
N PHE A 117 -29.84 -3.26 -25.17
CA PHE A 117 -29.15 -4.50 -24.78
C PHE A 117 -28.05 -4.27 -23.71
N MET A 118 -27.27 -3.18 -23.80
CA MET A 118 -26.30 -2.80 -22.76
C MET A 118 -26.99 -2.45 -21.44
N LYS A 119 -28.13 -1.76 -21.49
CA LYS A 119 -28.95 -1.50 -20.30
C LYS A 119 -29.53 -2.79 -19.70
N ASP A 120 -29.75 -3.83 -20.49
CA ASP A 120 -30.13 -5.17 -20.02
C ASP A 120 -28.94 -5.93 -19.37
N ILE A 121 -27.71 -5.66 -19.83
CA ILE A 121 -26.44 -6.20 -19.28
C ILE A 121 -26.05 -5.54 -17.96
N GLU A 122 -26.23 -4.21 -17.83
CA GLU A 122 -26.12 -3.49 -16.54
C GLU A 122 -26.93 -4.19 -15.44
N ASN A 123 -28.07 -4.78 -15.82
CA ASN A 123 -29.00 -5.46 -14.93
C ASN A 123 -28.86 -7.00 -14.91
N THR A 124 -27.90 -7.58 -15.64
CA THR A 124 -27.69 -9.05 -15.75
C THR A 124 -26.23 -9.42 -16.08
N GLN A 125 -25.42 -9.73 -15.05
CA GLN A 125 -23.96 -9.96 -15.15
C GLN A 125 -23.49 -11.11 -16.05
N GLU A 126 -24.21 -12.23 -16.14
CA GLU A 126 -23.77 -13.45 -16.88
C GLU A 126 -23.71 -13.31 -18.41
N ARG A 127 -23.91 -12.10 -18.95
CA ARG A 127 -24.09 -11.84 -20.39
C ARG A 127 -23.03 -10.89 -20.97
N VAL A 128 -22.07 -10.49 -20.13
CA VAL A 128 -20.94 -9.61 -20.48
C VAL A 128 -20.03 -10.24 -21.53
N ASP A 129 -19.78 -11.55 -21.49
CA ASP A 129 -18.97 -12.25 -22.51
C ASP A 129 -19.49 -12.01 -23.93
N VAL A 130 -20.82 -12.01 -24.12
CA VAL A 130 -21.44 -11.73 -25.42
C VAL A 130 -21.22 -10.27 -25.86
N LEU A 131 -21.21 -9.32 -24.92
CA LEU A 131 -20.89 -7.92 -25.20
C LEU A 131 -19.42 -7.76 -25.62
N ILE A 132 -18.51 -8.48 -24.95
CA ILE A 132 -17.07 -8.51 -25.28
C ILE A 132 -16.86 -9.11 -26.68
N ASP A 133 -17.39 -10.30 -26.94
CA ASP A 133 -17.26 -11.01 -28.23
C ASP A 133 -17.75 -10.18 -29.43
N HIS A 134 -18.74 -9.32 -29.20
CA HIS A 134 -19.36 -8.48 -30.23
C HIS A 134 -18.94 -7.00 -30.11
N TYR A 135 -17.98 -6.66 -29.25
CA TYR A 135 -17.59 -5.28 -28.95
C TYR A 135 -17.19 -4.48 -30.20
N SER A 136 -16.44 -5.11 -31.12
CA SER A 136 -16.04 -4.49 -32.40
C SER A 136 -17.23 -4.09 -33.29
N SER A 137 -18.39 -4.73 -33.10
CA SER A 137 -19.61 -4.54 -33.87
C SER A 137 -20.53 -3.42 -33.33
N LEU A 138 -20.24 -2.91 -32.13
CA LEU A 138 -21.00 -1.79 -31.57
C LEU A 138 -20.86 -0.51 -32.40
N PRO A 139 -21.88 0.35 -32.37
CA PRO A 139 -21.76 1.76 -32.72
C PRO A 139 -20.62 2.43 -31.94
N ASP A 140 -19.77 3.22 -32.62
CA ASP A 140 -18.61 3.89 -32.00
C ASP A 140 -19.01 4.86 -30.88
N GLU A 141 -20.19 5.47 -31.00
CA GLU A 141 -20.76 6.37 -29.99
C GLU A 141 -21.11 5.65 -28.68
N LEU A 142 -21.35 4.34 -28.74
CA LEU A 142 -21.71 3.48 -27.61
C LEU A 142 -20.53 2.66 -27.07
N LYS A 143 -19.41 2.60 -27.82
CA LYS A 143 -18.20 1.87 -27.43
C LYS A 143 -17.67 2.27 -26.05
N PRO A 144 -17.46 3.56 -25.71
CA PRO A 144 -16.98 3.96 -24.37
C PRO A 144 -17.92 3.52 -23.23
N GLN A 145 -19.22 3.39 -23.50
CA GLN A 145 -20.20 2.94 -22.52
C GLN A 145 -20.15 1.42 -22.35
N ALA A 146 -20.03 0.66 -23.44
CA ALA A 146 -19.72 -0.78 -23.37
C ALA A 146 -18.40 -1.04 -22.65
N GLU A 147 -17.37 -0.20 -22.88
CA GLU A 147 -16.08 -0.33 -22.22
C GLU A 147 -16.18 -0.15 -20.71
N GLY A 148 -16.85 0.92 -20.26
CA GLY A 148 -17.12 1.14 -18.84
C GLY A 148 -17.91 0.00 -18.17
N LEU A 149 -18.82 -0.65 -18.91
CA LEU A 149 -19.58 -1.80 -18.41
C LEU A 149 -18.76 -3.09 -18.32
N ILE A 150 -17.92 -3.38 -19.32
CA ILE A 150 -17.03 -4.54 -19.28
C ILE A 150 -16.01 -4.38 -18.13
N LEU A 151 -15.40 -3.18 -18.00
CA LEU A 151 -14.44 -2.86 -16.95
C LEU A 151 -15.05 -2.89 -15.55
N SER A 152 -16.26 -2.34 -15.35
CA SER A 152 -16.91 -2.31 -14.03
C SER A 152 -17.35 -3.69 -13.52
N MET A 153 -17.51 -4.67 -14.42
CA MET A 153 -17.77 -6.07 -14.07
C MET A 153 -16.48 -6.88 -13.85
N GLY A 154 -15.30 -6.25 -13.89
CA GLY A 154 -13.99 -6.86 -13.63
C GLY A 154 -13.31 -7.48 -14.85
N TYR A 155 -13.87 -7.33 -16.05
CA TYR A 155 -13.26 -7.82 -17.29
C TYR A 155 -12.39 -6.73 -17.93
N SER A 156 -11.18 -7.08 -18.35
CA SER A 156 -10.27 -6.12 -19.00
C SER A 156 -10.34 -6.21 -20.52
N ILE A 157 -10.54 -5.07 -21.17
CA ILE A 157 -10.57 -4.93 -22.65
C ILE A 157 -9.16 -4.79 -23.21
N THR A 158 -8.18 -4.43 -22.37
CA THR A 158 -6.79 -4.19 -22.78
C THR A 158 -5.98 -5.49 -22.81
N SER A 159 -6.43 -6.45 -23.63
CA SER A 159 -5.76 -7.72 -23.96
C SER A 159 -6.60 -8.44 -25.04
N PHE A 160 -6.28 -8.50 -26.35
CA PHE A 160 -5.12 -8.05 -27.16
C PHE A 160 -5.58 -7.79 -28.63
N PRO A 161 -4.69 -7.41 -29.57
CA PRO A 161 -4.00 -8.45 -30.37
C PRO A 161 -2.49 -8.15 -30.56
N ALA A 162 -1.58 -9.12 -30.67
CA ALA A 162 -1.69 -10.59 -30.62
C ALA A 162 -0.34 -11.19 -30.16
N GLY A 163 -0.32 -12.38 -29.54
CA GLY A 163 0.98 -12.98 -29.16
C GLY A 163 1.05 -14.21 -28.24
N ALA A 164 -0.03 -15.00 -28.10
CA ALA A 164 -0.07 -16.27 -27.33
C ALA A 164 0.18 -16.20 -25.79
N PRO A 165 -0.44 -17.09 -24.99
CA PRO A 165 -0.41 -17.01 -23.52
C PRO A 165 0.73 -17.83 -22.88
N PRO A 166 1.04 -17.57 -21.59
CA PRO A 166 1.47 -18.59 -20.65
C PRO A 166 0.37 -18.90 -19.62
N ASP A 167 -0.24 -20.08 -19.78
CA ASP A 167 -0.92 -20.96 -18.81
C ASP A 167 -1.67 -20.39 -17.59
N SER A 168 -2.99 -20.38 -17.72
CA SER A 168 -3.98 -21.23 -16.99
C SER A 168 -3.61 -21.89 -15.64
N THR A 169 -2.83 -21.25 -14.79
CA THR A 169 -2.75 -21.56 -13.36
C THR A 169 -3.17 -20.31 -12.60
N GLY A 170 -4.11 -20.45 -11.66
CA GLY A 170 -4.71 -19.34 -10.90
C GLY A 170 -3.78 -18.73 -9.86
N ASN A 171 -2.57 -18.35 -10.26
CA ASN A 171 -1.64 -17.62 -9.43
C ASN A 171 -1.91 -16.12 -9.57
N LEU A 172 -2.36 -15.53 -8.46
CA LEU A 172 -2.00 -14.16 -8.11
C LEU A 172 -0.51 -13.95 -8.43
N SER A 173 -0.08 -12.75 -8.80
CA SER A 173 1.35 -12.41 -8.70
C SER A 173 1.73 -12.53 -7.21
N CYS A 174 2.33 -13.67 -6.84
CA CYS A 174 2.48 -14.10 -5.46
C CYS A 174 3.50 -13.23 -4.71
N GLY A 175 3.05 -12.06 -4.26
CA GLY A 175 3.68 -11.35 -3.17
C GLY A 175 3.76 -12.25 -1.93
N LEU A 176 4.73 -11.96 -1.07
CA LEU A 176 5.12 -12.83 0.03
C LEU A 176 3.91 -13.30 0.87
N VAL A 177 3.75 -14.62 0.97
CA VAL A 177 2.69 -15.26 1.75
C VAL A 177 3.29 -15.85 3.03
N VAL A 178 2.80 -15.39 4.18
CA VAL A 178 3.22 -15.85 5.50
C VAL A 178 2.04 -16.52 6.19
N ARG A 179 2.24 -17.73 6.71
CA ARG A 179 1.30 -18.43 7.59
C ARG A 179 1.84 -18.35 9.02
N SER A 180 1.16 -17.60 9.89
CA SER A 180 1.52 -17.54 11.30
C SER A 180 1.20 -18.86 12.00
N ARG A 181 1.99 -19.20 13.03
CA ARG A 181 1.78 -20.37 13.89
C ARG A 181 1.10 -20.04 15.22
N THR A 182 0.85 -18.76 15.52
CA THR A 182 0.33 -18.30 16.81
C THR A 182 -1.19 -18.44 16.90
N TYR A 183 -1.92 -18.05 15.85
CA TYR A 183 -3.38 -18.17 15.80
C TYR A 183 -3.83 -19.60 15.45
N ARG A 184 -4.45 -20.30 16.42
CA ARG A 184 -4.92 -21.69 16.27
C ARG A 184 -6.29 -21.85 15.58
N GLY A 185 -6.82 -20.76 15.03
CA GLY A 185 -8.11 -20.72 14.35
C GLY A 185 -9.29 -20.43 15.29
N GLY A 186 -10.07 -19.42 14.97
CA GLY A 186 -11.33 -19.08 15.64
C GLY A 186 -12.54 -19.31 14.73
N THR A 187 -13.74 -19.06 15.26
CA THR A 187 -15.00 -19.23 14.51
C THR A 187 -15.27 -18.10 13.52
N ARG A 188 -14.78 -16.89 13.80
CA ARG A 188 -14.94 -15.69 12.95
C ARG A 188 -13.88 -15.65 11.84
N THR A 189 -14.26 -15.07 10.70
CA THR A 189 -13.36 -14.75 9.59
C THR A 189 -13.19 -13.25 9.56
N LEU A 190 -11.95 -12.75 9.61
CA LEU A 190 -11.66 -11.32 9.63
C LEU A 190 -10.57 -11.01 8.60
N ARG A 191 -10.75 -9.93 7.85
CA ARG A 191 -9.80 -9.47 6.84
C ARG A 191 -9.34 -8.06 7.20
N VAL A 192 -8.04 -7.90 7.43
CA VAL A 192 -7.44 -6.62 7.82
C VAL A 192 -6.50 -6.16 6.72
N LEU A 193 -6.67 -4.93 6.25
CA LEU A 193 -5.69 -4.27 5.37
C LEU A 193 -4.80 -3.38 6.25
N HIS A 194 -3.48 -3.56 6.14
CA HIS A 194 -2.49 -2.85 6.93
C HIS A 194 -1.59 -2.01 6.02
N VAL A 195 -1.60 -0.70 6.26
CA VAL A 195 -0.71 0.32 5.69
C VAL A 195 0.00 1.07 6.82
N ALA A 196 1.12 1.71 6.50
CA ALA A 196 1.85 2.59 7.40
C ALA A 196 2.75 3.53 6.59
N ASP A 197 3.31 4.54 7.26
CA ASP A 197 4.35 5.40 6.71
C ASP A 197 3.93 5.94 5.32
N GLU A 198 2.71 6.48 5.20
CA GLU A 198 2.17 6.99 3.94
C GLU A 198 2.84 8.31 3.50
N HIS A 199 3.28 9.14 4.45
CA HIS A 199 4.02 10.39 4.24
C HIS A 199 3.46 11.27 3.11
N PHE A 200 2.18 11.66 3.19
CA PHE A 200 1.59 12.63 2.27
C PHE A 200 2.33 13.98 2.36
N ARG A 201 2.86 14.45 1.22
CA ARG A 201 3.62 15.71 1.09
C ARG A 201 3.56 16.30 -0.30
N ASP A 202 3.65 17.63 -0.40
CA ASP A 202 3.47 18.35 -1.66
C ASP A 202 4.56 18.04 -2.69
N ARG A 203 5.82 17.83 -2.26
CA ARG A 203 6.98 17.63 -3.16
C ARG A 203 6.81 16.46 -4.13
N ASP A 204 6.28 15.34 -3.63
CA ASP A 204 6.23 14.05 -4.33
C ASP A 204 4.78 13.56 -4.51
N LEU A 205 3.79 14.44 -4.28
CA LEU A 205 2.38 14.09 -4.06
C LEU A 205 1.76 13.19 -5.15
N GLU A 206 2.15 13.38 -6.41
CA GLU A 206 1.61 12.62 -7.54
C GLU A 206 2.05 11.13 -7.52
N GLU A 207 3.19 10.81 -6.91
CA GLU A 207 3.62 9.43 -6.68
C GLU A 207 2.80 8.83 -5.52
N THR A 208 2.64 9.56 -4.41
CA THR A 208 1.83 9.14 -3.26
C THR A 208 0.36 8.94 -3.65
N ARG A 209 -0.21 9.82 -4.48
CA ARG A 209 -1.57 9.69 -5.04
C ARG A 209 -1.74 8.41 -5.85
N LYS A 210 -0.76 8.03 -6.68
CA LYS A 210 -0.82 6.78 -7.46
C LYS A 210 -0.77 5.56 -6.56
N SER A 211 0.11 5.56 -5.55
CA SER A 211 0.17 4.50 -4.54
C SER A 211 -1.13 4.39 -3.75
N ALA A 212 -1.66 5.51 -3.27
CA ALA A 212 -2.93 5.62 -2.56
C ALA A 212 -4.12 5.12 -3.40
N ALA A 213 -4.20 5.52 -4.67
CA ALA A 213 -5.24 5.07 -5.59
C ALA A 213 -5.18 3.54 -5.83
N PHE A 214 -3.99 2.97 -5.98
CA PHE A 214 -3.81 1.52 -6.10
C PHE A 214 -4.23 0.79 -4.82
N ILE A 215 -3.87 1.30 -3.63
CA ILE A 215 -4.33 0.73 -2.35
C ILE A 215 -5.87 0.76 -2.27
N ILE A 216 -6.51 1.90 -2.58
CA ILE A 216 -7.98 2.05 -2.59
C ILE A 216 -8.62 1.06 -3.58
N GLU A 217 -8.07 0.91 -4.78
CA GLU A 217 -8.56 -0.04 -5.78
C GLU A 217 -8.49 -1.48 -5.26
N ARG A 218 -7.35 -1.89 -4.72
CA ARG A 218 -7.15 -3.22 -4.13
C ARG A 218 -7.99 -3.45 -2.88
N ALA A 219 -8.26 -2.42 -2.09
CA ALA A 219 -9.17 -2.48 -0.95
C ALA A 219 -10.62 -2.75 -1.40
N LYS A 220 -11.09 -2.11 -2.48
CA LYS A 220 -12.44 -2.35 -3.04
C LYS A 220 -12.65 -3.81 -3.44
N TYR A 221 -11.71 -4.40 -4.18
CA TYR A 221 -11.78 -5.81 -4.56
C TYR A 221 -11.50 -6.78 -3.40
N GLY A 222 -10.61 -6.38 -2.48
CA GLY A 222 -10.24 -7.19 -1.33
C GLY A 222 -11.34 -7.29 -0.27
N MET A 223 -12.25 -6.30 -0.21
CA MET A 223 -13.32 -6.20 0.78
C MET A 223 -12.82 -6.47 2.23
N PRO A 224 -11.88 -5.66 2.75
CA PRO A 224 -11.46 -5.76 4.15
C PRO A 224 -12.65 -5.51 5.09
N HIS A 225 -12.61 -6.14 6.25
CA HIS A 225 -13.54 -5.86 7.36
C HIS A 225 -13.05 -4.70 8.22
N LEU A 226 -11.73 -4.48 8.24
CA LEU A 226 -11.04 -3.44 9.00
C LEU A 226 -9.81 -2.97 8.22
N ILE A 227 -9.51 -1.68 8.27
CA ILE A 227 -8.31 -1.09 7.68
C ILE A 227 -7.53 -0.41 8.80
N ILE A 228 -6.20 -0.61 8.85
CA ILE A 228 -5.32 -0.05 9.87
C ILE A 228 -4.19 0.72 9.19
N SER A 229 -4.09 2.01 9.48
CA SER A 229 -2.93 2.85 9.19
C SER A 229 -2.09 2.97 10.47
N ALA A 230 -0.85 2.46 10.45
CA ALA A 230 0.01 2.38 11.63
C ALA A 230 0.93 3.61 11.83
N GLY A 231 0.46 4.80 11.42
CA GLY A 231 1.06 6.10 11.69
C GLY A 231 2.10 6.58 10.66
N ASP A 232 2.46 7.86 10.80
CA ASP A 232 3.23 8.68 9.85
C ASP A 232 2.48 8.86 8.51
N LEU A 233 1.20 9.23 8.65
CA LEU A 233 0.31 9.53 7.52
C LEU A 233 0.76 10.81 6.78
N LEU A 234 1.25 11.82 7.50
CA LEU A 234 1.75 13.08 6.96
C LEU A 234 3.28 13.15 7.04
N ASP A 235 3.99 13.61 6.00
CA ASP A 235 5.48 13.71 6.04
C ASP A 235 6.00 14.82 6.96
N GLU A 236 5.15 15.75 7.35
CA GLU A 236 5.42 16.86 8.25
C GLU A 236 4.08 17.45 8.68
N ARG A 237 4.07 18.31 9.70
CA ARG A 237 2.86 19.03 10.12
C ARG A 237 2.36 19.98 9.03
N GLN A 238 1.45 19.48 8.20
CA GLN A 238 0.81 20.23 7.12
C GLN A 238 -0.17 21.29 7.62
N TYR A 239 -0.28 22.41 6.90
CA TYR A 239 -1.43 23.30 7.04
C TYR A 239 -2.67 22.65 6.40
N TYR A 240 -3.86 22.90 6.96
CA TYR A 240 -5.11 22.26 6.50
C TYR A 240 -5.52 22.56 5.06
N ASP A 241 -4.90 23.56 4.42
CA ASP A 241 -5.15 23.95 3.04
C ASP A 241 -4.15 23.38 2.03
N THR A 242 -3.09 22.68 2.45
CA THR A 242 -2.10 22.11 1.49
C THR A 242 -2.68 21.00 0.63
N PRO A 243 -2.22 20.85 -0.63
CA PRO A 243 -2.59 19.72 -1.49
C PRO A 243 -2.38 18.36 -0.83
N ALA A 244 -1.26 18.16 -0.13
CA ALA A 244 -0.94 16.93 0.60
C ALA A 244 -1.96 16.59 1.68
N PHE A 245 -2.34 17.56 2.52
CA PHE A 245 -3.34 17.33 3.56
C PHE A 245 -4.70 16.97 2.97
N ARG A 246 -5.12 17.65 1.90
CA ARG A 246 -6.38 17.34 1.20
C ARG A 246 -6.37 15.94 0.60
N GLU A 247 -5.24 15.50 0.05
CA GLU A 247 -5.09 14.14 -0.49
C GLU A 247 -5.11 13.10 0.64
N ALA A 248 -4.46 13.33 1.77
CA ALA A 248 -4.52 12.45 2.94
C ALA A 248 -5.97 12.28 3.45
N VAL A 249 -6.73 13.38 3.56
CA VAL A 249 -8.16 13.34 3.91
C VAL A 249 -8.96 12.58 2.86
N SER A 250 -8.69 12.78 1.57
CA SER A 250 -9.34 12.03 0.48
C SER A 250 -9.03 10.53 0.54
N PHE A 251 -7.80 10.16 0.85
CA PHE A 251 -7.34 8.78 1.01
C PHE A 251 -8.04 8.09 2.18
N ILE A 252 -7.95 8.65 3.40
CA ILE A 252 -8.62 8.07 4.57
C ILE A 252 -10.14 8.01 4.38
N LYS A 253 -10.77 9.05 3.79
CA LYS A 253 -12.20 8.99 3.45
C LYS A 253 -12.53 7.88 2.46
N SER A 254 -11.68 7.67 1.44
CA SER A 254 -11.88 6.63 0.42
C SER A 254 -11.73 5.22 0.99
N LEU A 255 -10.84 5.03 1.97
CA LEU A 255 -10.74 3.79 2.74
C LEU A 255 -11.97 3.60 3.65
N ALA A 256 -12.39 4.65 4.34
CA ALA A 256 -13.58 4.66 5.21
C ALA A 256 -14.92 4.56 4.45
N ASP A 257 -14.93 4.77 3.14
CA ASP A 257 -16.08 4.45 2.27
C ASP A 257 -16.12 2.96 1.86
N ILE A 258 -15.07 2.18 2.18
CA ILE A 258 -14.96 0.73 1.91
C ILE A 258 -15.15 -0.09 3.18
N ALA A 259 -14.47 0.30 4.27
CA ALA A 259 -14.49 -0.40 5.55
C ALA A 259 -14.05 0.54 6.70
N PRO A 260 -14.36 0.21 7.97
CA PRO A 260 -13.88 0.97 9.12
C PRO A 260 -12.36 1.14 9.14
N VAL A 261 -11.88 2.32 9.52
CA VAL A 261 -10.45 2.65 9.52
C VAL A 261 -9.98 2.99 10.94
N LEU A 262 -8.94 2.32 11.41
CA LEU A 262 -8.16 2.76 12.57
C LEU A 262 -6.92 3.50 12.06
N VAL A 263 -6.75 4.76 12.48
CA VAL A 263 -5.58 5.59 12.20
C VAL A 263 -4.80 5.75 13.51
N LEU A 264 -3.64 5.12 13.58
CA LEU A 264 -2.70 5.30 14.68
C LEU A 264 -1.94 6.62 14.47
N GLN A 265 -1.73 7.40 15.52
CA GLN A 265 -0.85 8.57 15.44
C GLN A 265 0.60 8.12 15.23
N GLY A 266 1.28 8.70 14.24
CA GLY A 266 2.73 8.62 14.05
C GLY A 266 3.52 9.58 14.94
N THR A 267 4.74 9.88 14.55
CA THR A 267 5.67 10.69 15.35
C THR A 267 5.20 12.15 15.51
N SER A 268 5.78 12.84 16.49
CA SER A 268 5.45 14.24 16.78
C SER A 268 5.74 15.20 15.62
N ASP A 269 6.69 14.83 14.75
CA ASP A 269 7.25 15.72 13.73
C ASP A 269 6.51 15.54 12.38
N HIS A 270 5.97 14.34 12.18
CA HIS A 270 5.12 13.92 11.07
C HIS A 270 3.65 14.30 11.33
N ASP A 271 2.90 13.49 12.07
CA ASP A 271 1.45 13.70 12.28
C ASP A 271 1.13 14.78 13.33
N GLY A 272 1.78 14.70 14.50
CA GLY A 272 1.48 15.54 15.66
C GLY A 272 -0.01 15.48 16.08
N LEU A 273 -0.54 16.58 16.65
CA LEU A 273 -1.95 16.68 17.05
C LEU A 273 -2.94 16.83 15.88
N THR A 274 -2.43 16.92 14.64
CA THR A 274 -3.24 17.11 13.43
C THR A 274 -4.17 15.90 13.18
N ILE A 275 -3.76 14.71 13.62
CA ILE A 275 -4.39 13.44 13.27
C ILE A 275 -5.83 13.27 13.82
N GLU A 276 -6.21 13.98 14.89
CA GLU A 276 -7.58 13.92 15.45
C GLU A 276 -8.64 14.46 14.47
N VAL A 277 -8.27 15.27 13.47
CA VAL A 277 -9.22 15.73 12.44
C VAL A 277 -9.79 14.57 11.62
N PHE A 278 -9.06 13.45 11.50
CA PHE A 278 -9.48 12.30 10.70
C PHE A 278 -10.65 11.54 11.35
N SER A 279 -10.82 11.61 12.68
CA SER A 279 -11.98 11.04 13.39
C SER A 279 -13.31 11.74 13.04
N ARG A 280 -13.25 12.91 12.40
CA ARG A 280 -14.40 13.75 12.01
C ARG A 280 -14.76 13.63 10.53
N ILE A 281 -14.12 12.75 9.78
CA ILE A 281 -14.37 12.55 8.35
C ILE A 281 -15.75 11.90 8.13
N GLY A 282 -16.59 12.56 7.34
CA GLY A 282 -17.88 12.02 6.89
C GLY A 282 -17.70 10.95 5.80
N ALA A 283 -17.61 9.68 6.21
CA ALA A 283 -17.53 8.51 5.34
C ALA A 283 -18.66 7.50 5.63
N ARG A 284 -18.71 6.39 4.90
CA ARG A 284 -19.72 5.33 5.11
C ARG A 284 -19.50 4.51 6.38
N HIS A 285 -18.25 4.35 6.79
CA HIS A 285 -17.81 3.63 7.98
C HIS A 285 -17.02 4.57 8.90
N PRO A 286 -16.94 4.29 10.21
CA PRO A 286 -16.24 5.15 11.15
C PRO A 286 -14.72 5.17 10.92
N VAL A 287 -14.12 6.30 11.30
CA VAL A 287 -12.66 6.45 11.47
C VAL A 287 -12.36 6.59 12.95
N CYS A 288 -11.64 5.62 13.52
CA CYS A 288 -11.12 5.68 14.88
C CYS A 288 -9.68 6.19 14.85
N VAL A 289 -9.40 7.27 15.57
CA VAL A 289 -8.03 7.79 15.75
C VAL A 289 -7.52 7.34 17.11
N MET A 290 -6.32 6.76 17.15
CA MET A 290 -5.65 6.34 18.38
C MET A 290 -4.36 7.17 18.56
N ASP A 291 -4.42 8.17 19.43
CA ASP A 291 -3.32 9.09 19.77
C ASP A 291 -2.65 8.78 21.12
N SER A 292 -3.15 7.79 21.86
CA SER A 292 -2.59 7.35 23.12
C SER A 292 -2.60 5.83 23.27
N ILE A 293 -1.72 5.32 24.15
CA ILE A 293 -1.66 3.89 24.45
C ILE A 293 -3.00 3.46 25.06
N GLY A 294 -3.67 2.48 24.44
CA GLY A 294 -5.01 2.07 24.82
C GLY A 294 -5.54 0.89 24.02
N SER A 295 -6.77 0.49 24.34
CA SER A 295 -7.48 -0.62 23.71
C SER A 295 -8.89 -0.18 23.28
N VAL A 296 -9.36 -0.73 22.16
CA VAL A 296 -10.70 -0.47 21.60
C VAL A 296 -11.30 -1.77 21.07
N GLY A 297 -12.60 -1.96 21.28
CA GLY A 297 -13.33 -3.08 20.72
C GLY A 297 -13.75 -2.80 19.28
N PHE A 298 -13.83 -3.83 18.45
CA PHE A 298 -14.43 -3.75 17.12
C PHE A 298 -15.58 -4.74 17.02
N ARG A 299 -16.77 -4.29 16.60
CA ARG A 299 -17.98 -5.12 16.51
C ARG A 299 -18.96 -4.56 15.47
N ASP A 300 -19.49 -5.42 14.60
CA ASP A 300 -20.51 -5.09 13.59
C ASP A 300 -20.14 -3.91 12.66
N GLY A 301 -18.84 -3.68 12.44
CA GLY A 301 -18.34 -2.56 11.65
C GLY A 301 -18.14 -1.25 12.42
N GLU A 302 -18.30 -1.25 13.74
CA GLU A 302 -18.16 -0.08 14.61
C GLU A 302 -17.01 -0.26 15.63
N PHE A 303 -16.43 0.86 16.07
CA PHE A 303 -15.45 0.89 17.16
C PHE A 303 -16.16 1.20 18.49
N THR A 304 -15.92 0.38 19.52
CA THR A 304 -16.65 0.45 20.79
C THR A 304 -15.73 0.43 22.00
N GLY A 305 -16.26 0.85 23.16
CA GLY A 305 -15.68 0.45 24.43
C GLY A 305 -15.67 -1.07 24.60
N ILE A 306 -14.83 -1.55 25.52
CA ILE A 306 -14.72 -2.99 25.86
C ILE A 306 -15.50 -3.20 27.15
N GLU A 307 -16.77 -3.60 27.03
CA GLU A 307 -17.62 -4.01 28.16
C GLU A 307 -17.51 -5.53 28.36
N GLU A 308 -17.79 -6.30 27.31
CA GLU A 308 -17.72 -7.77 27.28
C GLU A 308 -16.98 -8.21 26.00
N VAL A 309 -15.84 -8.91 26.19
CA VAL A 309 -14.88 -9.21 25.11
C VAL A 309 -15.42 -10.22 24.09
N ASP A 310 -16.18 -11.22 24.55
CA ASP A 310 -16.78 -12.27 23.73
C ASP A 310 -17.84 -11.75 22.73
N THR A 311 -18.41 -10.57 22.99
CA THR A 311 -19.33 -9.91 22.07
C THR A 311 -18.64 -9.33 20.82
N LEU A 312 -17.33 -9.10 20.86
CA LEU A 312 -16.58 -8.40 19.81
C LEU A 312 -16.33 -9.27 18.56
N ASP A 313 -16.06 -8.62 17.43
CA ASP A 313 -15.46 -9.24 16.24
C ASP A 313 -13.92 -9.26 16.31
N ALA A 314 -13.32 -8.25 16.94
CA ALA A 314 -11.89 -8.21 17.25
C ALA A 314 -11.61 -7.32 18.47
N LEU A 315 -10.51 -7.61 19.16
CA LEU A 315 -9.94 -6.75 20.19
C LEU A 315 -8.71 -6.03 19.62
N LEU A 316 -8.69 -4.70 19.67
CA LEU A 316 -7.64 -3.88 19.10
C LEU A 316 -6.84 -3.18 20.20
N TYR A 317 -5.50 -3.25 20.11
CA TYR A 317 -4.57 -2.48 20.93
C TYR A 317 -3.82 -1.46 20.08
N ALA A 318 -3.50 -0.30 20.67
CA ALA A 318 -2.80 0.78 20.00
C ALA A 318 -1.59 1.26 20.83
N ILE A 319 -0.43 1.38 20.18
CA ILE A 319 0.80 1.95 20.75
C ILE A 319 1.34 3.03 19.80
N PRO A 320 0.89 4.29 19.91
CA PRO A 320 1.52 5.44 19.25
C PRO A 320 2.98 5.61 19.72
N PRO A 321 3.79 6.45 19.04
CA PRO A 321 5.21 6.54 19.35
C PRO A 321 5.45 7.05 20.77
N VAL A 322 6.14 6.20 21.52
CA VAL A 322 6.36 6.37 22.95
C VAL A 322 7.45 7.40 23.20
N SER A 323 7.04 8.67 23.35
CA SER A 323 7.93 9.74 23.81
C SER A 323 8.15 9.68 25.32
N LYS A 324 9.32 10.13 25.78
CA LYS A 324 9.62 10.22 27.23
C LYS A 324 8.55 11.03 27.98
N ALA A 325 8.08 12.14 27.40
CA ALA A 325 7.13 13.03 28.04
C ALA A 325 5.72 12.41 28.19
N GLY A 326 5.24 11.69 27.16
CA GLY A 326 3.88 11.13 27.14
C GLY A 326 3.64 10.00 28.15
N LEU A 327 4.69 9.30 28.57
CA LEU A 327 4.60 8.31 29.66
C LEU A 327 4.55 8.97 31.03
N PHE A 328 5.42 9.97 31.30
CA PHE A 328 5.46 10.64 32.60
C PHE A 328 4.16 11.35 32.96
N THR A 329 3.36 11.81 31.98
CA THR A 329 2.04 12.42 32.23
C THR A 329 0.97 11.45 32.74
N ARG A 330 1.19 10.13 32.70
CA ARG A 330 0.28 9.12 33.29
C ARG A 330 0.71 8.61 34.67
N THR A 331 1.95 8.89 35.09
CA THR A 331 2.46 8.57 36.44
C THR A 331 2.37 9.81 37.34
N GLN A 332 1.88 9.64 38.57
CA GLN A 332 1.83 10.71 39.57
C GLN A 332 3.23 11.31 39.85
N ASP A 333 3.27 12.58 40.26
CA ASP A 333 4.49 13.40 40.41
C ASP A 333 5.70 12.64 40.99
N PRO A 334 6.86 12.64 40.30
CA PRO A 334 8.07 12.06 40.84
C PRO A 334 8.60 12.90 42.01
N LEU A 335 8.81 12.25 43.16
CA LEU A 335 9.40 12.88 44.35
C LEU A 335 10.76 13.54 44.01
N PRO A 336 11.06 14.75 44.50
CA PRO A 336 12.30 15.45 44.17
C PRO A 336 13.54 14.70 44.66
N GLY A 337 14.44 14.32 43.73
CA GLY A 337 15.80 13.87 44.07
C GLY A 337 16.35 12.68 43.30
N GLN A 338 15.53 11.88 42.60
CA GLN A 338 16.03 10.74 41.80
C GLN A 338 16.29 11.13 40.35
N ARG A 339 17.56 11.15 39.93
CA ARG A 339 17.92 11.05 38.50
C ARG A 339 17.84 9.58 38.09
N ARG A 340 16.73 9.19 37.47
CA ARG A 340 16.58 7.85 36.86
C ARG A 340 17.07 7.84 35.42
N ASP A 341 17.30 6.65 34.86
CA ASP A 341 17.46 6.48 33.42
C ASP A 341 16.07 6.39 32.77
N ASN A 342 15.57 7.55 32.34
CA ASN A 342 14.23 7.72 31.76
C ASN A 342 13.95 6.88 30.50
N ARG A 343 14.91 6.11 29.96
CA ARG A 343 14.65 5.10 28.91
C ARG A 343 14.27 3.73 29.48
N ALA A 344 14.85 3.34 30.61
CA ALA A 344 14.53 2.07 31.26
C ALA A 344 13.10 2.12 31.84
N ASP A 345 12.80 3.14 32.65
CA ASP A 345 11.45 3.37 33.23
C ASP A 345 10.36 3.36 32.15
N ALA A 346 10.66 3.92 30.96
CA ALA A 346 9.74 3.97 29.83
C ALA A 346 9.52 2.61 29.13
N ALA A 347 10.58 1.81 29.02
CA ALA A 347 10.51 0.47 28.47
C ALA A 347 9.74 -0.47 29.41
N ASP A 348 9.92 -0.30 30.72
CA ASP A 348 9.34 -1.18 31.72
C ASP A 348 7.86 -0.87 31.95
N LEU A 349 7.44 0.41 31.98
CA LEU A 349 6.01 0.76 31.97
C LEU A 349 5.28 0.27 30.71
N LEU A 350 5.98 0.21 29.57
CA LEU A 350 5.43 -0.41 28.35
C LEU A 350 5.33 -1.94 28.49
N ARG A 351 6.33 -2.62 29.06
CA ARG A 351 6.27 -4.07 29.38
C ARG A 351 5.13 -4.41 30.33
N ASP A 352 4.90 -3.59 31.36
CA ASP A 352 3.80 -3.76 32.31
C ASP A 352 2.45 -3.63 31.58
N THR A 353 2.31 -2.63 30.70
CA THR A 353 1.10 -2.44 29.87
C THR A 353 0.85 -3.62 28.94
N LEU A 354 1.90 -4.11 28.25
CA LEU A 354 1.83 -5.28 27.40
C LEU A 354 1.45 -6.53 28.21
N SER A 355 2.03 -6.72 29.40
CA SER A 355 1.72 -7.87 30.27
C SER A 355 0.26 -7.84 30.76
N PHE A 356 -0.26 -6.66 31.13
CA PHE A 356 -1.66 -6.47 31.51
C PHE A 356 -2.62 -6.79 30.34
N TRP A 357 -2.27 -6.39 29.12
CA TRP A 357 -3.02 -6.78 27.92
C TRP A 357 -2.97 -8.28 27.64
N GLY A 358 -1.91 -8.99 28.05
CA GLY A 358 -1.81 -10.45 27.96
C GLY A 358 -3.00 -11.18 28.61
N ASP A 359 -3.45 -10.73 29.78
CA ASP A 359 -4.58 -11.31 30.50
C ASP A 359 -5.92 -11.11 29.75
N LEU A 360 -6.14 -9.89 29.24
CA LEU A 360 -7.32 -9.56 28.44
C LEU A 360 -7.33 -10.35 27.11
N SER A 361 -6.16 -10.50 26.49
CA SER A 361 -5.96 -11.32 25.29
C SER A 361 -6.18 -12.80 25.53
N SER A 362 -5.89 -13.32 26.73
CA SER A 362 -6.23 -14.70 27.10
C SER A 362 -7.74 -14.90 27.10
N THR A 363 -8.48 -13.97 27.72
CA THR A 363 -9.95 -13.95 27.71
C THR A 363 -10.51 -13.89 26.28
N ALA A 364 -9.96 -13.00 25.44
CA ALA A 364 -10.35 -12.88 24.04
C ALA A 364 -10.13 -14.19 23.25
N ARG A 365 -8.95 -14.82 23.44
CA ARG A 365 -8.57 -16.08 22.79
C ARG A 365 -9.46 -17.24 23.22
N GLU A 366 -9.84 -17.33 24.50
CA GLU A 366 -10.78 -18.33 24.99
C GLU A 366 -12.18 -18.17 24.37
N ALA A 367 -12.63 -16.93 24.14
CA ALA A 367 -13.84 -16.63 23.39
C ALA A 367 -13.69 -16.75 21.85
N GLY A 368 -12.50 -17.07 21.34
CA GLY A 368 -12.21 -17.20 19.92
C GLY A 368 -12.13 -15.87 19.14
N ILE A 369 -12.00 -14.75 19.86
CA ILE A 369 -11.93 -13.39 19.31
C ILE A 369 -10.47 -13.06 18.91
N PRO A 370 -10.20 -12.69 17.65
CA PRO A 370 -8.88 -12.23 17.22
C PRO A 370 -8.41 -11.01 17.99
N VAL A 371 -7.15 -11.04 18.44
CA VAL A 371 -6.48 -9.88 19.05
C VAL A 371 -5.47 -9.28 18.09
N ILE A 372 -5.59 -7.99 17.79
CA ILE A 372 -4.70 -7.26 16.88
C ILE A 372 -4.07 -6.09 17.62
N MET A 373 -2.76 -5.88 17.47
CA MET A 373 -2.07 -4.71 18.01
C MET A 373 -1.50 -3.87 16.88
N ALA A 374 -1.84 -2.58 16.84
CA ALA A 374 -1.20 -1.57 16.00
C ALA A 374 -0.14 -0.81 16.82
N GLY A 375 1.04 -0.56 16.25
CA GLY A 375 2.11 0.16 16.94
C GLY A 375 3.00 0.98 16.02
N HIS A 376 3.53 2.09 16.50
CA HIS A 376 4.46 2.93 15.75
C HIS A 376 5.76 3.07 16.56
N LEU A 377 6.65 2.09 16.40
CA LEU A 377 7.80 1.87 17.30
C LEU A 377 8.95 1.14 16.59
N THR A 378 10.13 1.10 17.23
CA THR A 378 11.30 0.36 16.71
C THR A 378 11.42 -1.01 17.37
N VAL A 379 11.26 -2.10 16.60
CA VAL A 379 11.62 -3.45 17.05
C VAL A 379 13.14 -3.63 16.96
N ARG A 380 13.77 -4.15 18.02
CA ARG A 380 15.20 -4.45 18.03
C ARG A 380 15.54 -5.46 16.94
N GLY A 381 16.55 -5.13 16.12
CA GLY A 381 16.96 -5.93 14.97
C GLY A 381 16.29 -5.53 13.66
N SER A 382 15.37 -4.55 13.68
CA SER A 382 14.85 -3.94 12.45
C SER A 382 15.98 -3.40 11.57
N VAL A 383 15.78 -3.49 10.26
CA VAL A 383 16.72 -3.08 9.22
C VAL A 383 16.14 -1.88 8.49
N SER A 384 16.88 -0.78 8.41
CA SER A 384 16.49 0.37 7.58
C SER A 384 16.57 0.03 6.09
N SER A 385 16.01 0.89 5.24
CA SER A 385 16.16 0.76 3.78
C SER A 385 17.63 0.74 3.32
N THR A 386 18.51 1.49 4.00
CA THR A 386 19.97 1.48 3.75
C THR A 386 20.71 0.25 4.31
N GLY A 387 20.00 -0.73 4.87
CA GLY A 387 20.60 -1.94 5.47
C GLY A 387 21.24 -1.71 6.84
N GLN A 388 21.12 -0.51 7.40
CA GLN A 388 21.68 -0.20 8.72
C GLN A 388 20.69 -0.58 9.82
N HIS A 389 21.21 -1.14 10.92
CA HIS A 389 20.42 -1.31 12.12
C HIS A 389 20.23 0.04 12.82
N MET A 390 18.99 0.37 13.14
CA MET A 390 18.65 1.50 14.00
C MET A 390 19.29 1.26 15.37
N MET A 391 20.13 2.18 15.85
CA MET A 391 20.73 2.11 17.18
C MET A 391 20.59 3.44 17.94
N GLY A 392 19.98 3.38 19.12
CA GLY A 392 20.27 4.31 20.22
C GLY A 392 19.59 5.68 20.22
N LYS A 393 18.68 5.99 19.28
CA LYS A 393 17.88 7.24 19.28
C LYS A 393 16.48 7.06 19.87
N THR A 394 15.69 6.13 19.35
CA THR A 394 14.32 5.79 19.78
C THR A 394 14.31 4.76 20.93
N LEU A 395 13.13 4.46 21.47
CA LEU A 395 12.92 3.30 22.34
C LEU A 395 12.87 2.04 21.48
N GLU A 396 13.80 1.11 21.71
CA GLU A 396 13.84 -0.20 21.04
C GLU A 396 13.19 -1.27 21.93
N ILE A 397 12.26 -2.05 21.38
CA ILE A 397 11.56 -3.13 22.08
C ILE A 397 11.83 -4.49 21.42
N GLY A 398 11.90 -5.57 22.21
CA GLY A 398 12.11 -6.92 21.68
C GLY A 398 10.82 -7.53 21.11
N THR A 399 10.95 -8.45 20.16
CA THR A 399 9.81 -9.25 19.67
C THR A 399 9.16 -10.09 20.78
N GLY A 400 9.96 -10.56 21.74
CA GLY A 400 9.45 -11.24 22.94
C GLY A 400 8.61 -10.33 23.84
N ASP A 401 9.01 -9.06 24.01
CA ASP A 401 8.27 -8.09 24.81
C ASP A 401 6.89 -7.80 24.21
N LEU A 402 6.83 -7.54 22.90
CA LEU A 402 5.57 -7.29 22.19
C LEU A 402 4.60 -8.47 22.28
N ARG A 403 5.10 -9.71 22.31
CA ARG A 403 4.30 -10.92 22.47
C ARG A 403 3.70 -11.09 23.87
N HIS A 404 4.15 -10.34 24.89
CA HIS A 404 3.46 -10.31 26.19
C HIS A 404 2.06 -9.69 26.11
N ALA A 405 1.78 -8.84 25.11
CA ALA A 405 0.40 -8.41 24.81
C ALA A 405 -0.54 -9.56 24.46
N GLY A 406 -0.01 -10.74 24.11
CA GLY A 406 -0.81 -11.88 23.71
C GLY A 406 -1.60 -11.66 22.42
N ALA A 407 -1.26 -10.65 21.61
CA ALA A 407 -1.90 -10.41 20.32
C ALA A 407 -1.62 -11.55 19.32
N ASP A 408 -2.58 -11.83 18.44
CA ASP A 408 -2.44 -12.84 17.38
C ASP A 408 -1.80 -12.27 16.10
N LEU A 409 -1.90 -10.94 15.92
CA LEU A 409 -1.33 -10.16 14.82
C LEU A 409 -0.83 -8.81 15.33
N ILE A 410 0.39 -8.43 14.95
CA ILE A 410 1.04 -7.18 15.36
C ILE A 410 1.43 -6.39 14.10
N LEU A 411 0.90 -5.18 13.96
CA LEU A 411 0.97 -4.32 12.78
C LEU A 411 1.75 -3.06 13.12
N LEU A 412 2.87 -2.82 12.42
CA LEU A 412 3.82 -1.77 12.77
C LEU A 412 4.09 -0.77 11.63
N GLY A 413 4.11 0.51 11.99
CA GLY A 413 4.76 1.60 11.24
C GLY A 413 6.05 2.07 11.93
N HIS A 414 6.68 3.11 11.39
CA HIS A 414 7.98 3.72 11.75
C HIS A 414 9.19 3.23 10.94
N ILE A 415 9.07 2.12 10.22
CA ILE A 415 10.18 1.53 9.46
C ILE A 415 9.73 1.34 8.02
N HIS A 416 10.16 2.27 7.15
CA HIS A 416 9.76 2.36 5.75
C HIS A 416 10.05 1.09 4.91
N LYS A 417 10.85 0.16 5.44
CA LYS A 417 11.18 -1.12 4.83
C LYS A 417 10.27 -2.23 5.37
N MET A 418 9.47 -2.80 4.48
CA MET A 418 8.72 -4.04 4.72
C MET A 418 9.63 -5.13 5.29
N GLN A 419 9.24 -5.68 6.45
CA GLN A 419 9.89 -6.80 7.15
C GLN A 419 8.94 -7.39 8.20
N TYR A 420 9.20 -8.60 8.68
CA TYR A 420 8.30 -9.30 9.59
C TYR A 420 9.00 -10.38 10.43
N TRP A 421 8.37 -10.77 11.54
CA TRP A 421 8.78 -11.88 12.41
C TRP A 421 7.55 -12.68 12.85
N ASP A 422 7.14 -13.67 12.04
CA ASP A 422 5.98 -14.57 12.26
C ASP A 422 4.62 -13.84 12.34
N ASP A 423 4.31 -13.26 13.51
CA ASP A 423 3.10 -12.53 13.87
C ASP A 423 3.26 -10.99 13.82
N ILE A 424 4.51 -10.49 13.78
CA ILE A 424 4.85 -9.06 13.75
C ILE A 424 5.19 -8.61 12.33
N PHE A 425 4.51 -7.58 11.82
CA PHE A 425 4.67 -7.08 10.44
C PHE A 425 4.90 -5.57 10.40
N TYR A 426 5.96 -5.12 9.75
CA TYR A 426 6.04 -3.75 9.22
C TYR A 426 5.46 -3.71 7.80
N SER A 427 4.58 -2.75 7.52
CA SER A 427 4.14 -2.49 6.14
C SER A 427 5.27 -1.89 5.32
N GLY A 428 6.02 -0.95 5.92
CA GLY A 428 6.85 -0.02 5.18
C GLY A 428 6.01 0.99 4.41
N SER A 429 6.70 2.00 3.87
CA SER A 429 6.07 3.15 3.24
C SER A 429 5.45 2.83 1.89
N ILE A 430 4.38 3.53 1.53
CA ILE A 430 3.65 3.29 0.26
C ILE A 430 4.37 3.87 -0.97
N THR A 431 5.39 4.71 -0.76
CA THR A 431 6.31 5.23 -1.78
C THR A 431 7.76 5.14 -1.30
N ARG A 432 8.72 5.37 -2.21
CA ARG A 432 10.15 5.44 -1.87
C ARG A 432 10.51 6.87 -1.45
N LEU A 433 10.64 7.14 -0.15
CA LEU A 433 10.73 8.51 0.37
C LEU A 433 12.11 9.15 0.22
N ASN A 434 13.18 8.35 0.13
CA ASN A 434 14.56 8.81 -0.09
C ASN A 434 15.40 7.84 -0.96
N TYR A 435 16.57 8.26 -1.43
CA TYR A 435 17.42 7.50 -2.37
C TYR A 435 18.02 6.21 -1.78
N GLY A 436 17.94 5.98 -0.47
CA GLY A 436 18.29 4.71 0.17
C GLY A 436 17.20 3.64 0.08
N GLU A 437 16.00 3.98 -0.41
CA GLU A 437 14.85 3.09 -0.50
C GLU A 437 14.76 2.46 -1.89
N GLU A 438 15.34 1.26 -2.01
CA GLU A 438 15.39 0.48 -3.25
C GLU A 438 14.44 -0.73 -3.20
N GLU A 439 14.03 -1.15 -2.00
CA GLU A 439 13.11 -2.25 -1.77
C GLU A 439 11.74 -2.07 -2.44
N GLU A 440 11.00 -3.18 -2.58
CA GLU A 440 9.60 -3.15 -2.96
C GLU A 440 8.76 -2.42 -1.90
N LYS A 441 7.82 -1.60 -2.36
CA LYS A 441 6.87 -0.85 -1.53
C LYS A 441 5.48 -1.45 -1.69
N GLY A 442 4.68 -1.44 -0.64
CA GLY A 442 3.43 -2.18 -0.64
C GLY A 442 2.66 -2.05 0.66
N PHE A 443 1.72 -2.96 0.83
CA PHE A 443 0.87 -3.06 2.01
C PHE A 443 0.52 -4.53 2.28
N TRP A 444 0.01 -4.84 3.47
CA TRP A 444 -0.38 -6.20 3.82
C TRP A 444 -1.90 -6.40 3.84
N VAL A 445 -2.32 -7.62 3.46
CA VAL A 445 -3.67 -8.12 3.69
C VAL A 445 -3.57 -9.36 4.57
N HIS A 446 -4.19 -9.29 5.74
CA HIS A 446 -4.21 -10.35 6.74
C HIS A 446 -5.60 -11.01 6.78
N GLU A 447 -5.66 -12.33 6.68
CA GLU A 447 -6.88 -13.14 6.73
C GLU A 447 -6.84 -14.05 7.96
N PHE A 448 -7.65 -13.75 8.96
CA PHE A 448 -7.97 -14.68 10.05
C PHE A 448 -9.04 -15.66 9.58
N SER A 449 -8.82 -16.94 9.85
CA SER A 449 -9.74 -18.02 9.49
C SER A 449 -9.65 -19.17 10.49
N ARG A 450 -10.50 -20.19 10.32
CA ARG A 450 -10.39 -21.46 11.06
C ARG A 450 -9.08 -22.21 10.82
N GLU A 451 -8.38 -21.94 9.72
CA GLU A 451 -7.10 -22.58 9.37
C GLU A 451 -5.88 -21.84 9.97
N GLY A 452 -6.11 -20.70 10.64
CA GLY A 452 -5.05 -19.84 11.16
C GLY A 452 -5.07 -18.45 10.51
N LEU A 453 -3.95 -17.74 10.67
CA LEU A 453 -3.71 -16.39 10.15
C LEU A 453 -2.82 -16.45 8.91
N LEU A 454 -3.32 -15.90 7.80
CA LEU A 454 -2.63 -15.83 6.51
C LEU A 454 -2.38 -14.37 6.12
N SER A 455 -1.11 -13.97 6.04
CA SER A 455 -0.69 -12.64 5.61
C SER A 455 -0.18 -12.69 4.17
N ARG A 456 -0.67 -11.80 3.29
CA ARG A 456 -0.15 -11.61 1.93
C ARG A 456 0.32 -10.17 1.75
N PHE A 457 1.55 -9.98 1.28
CA PHE A 457 2.04 -8.67 0.87
C PHE A 457 1.56 -8.35 -0.55
N VAL A 458 1.13 -7.11 -0.78
CA VAL A 458 0.69 -6.60 -2.08
C VAL A 458 1.62 -5.47 -2.49
N GLY A 459 2.49 -5.75 -3.47
CA GLY A 459 3.38 -4.76 -4.07
C GLY A 459 2.61 -3.65 -4.79
N ILE A 460 2.98 -2.40 -4.51
CA ILE A 460 2.48 -1.22 -5.23
C ILE A 460 3.43 -0.93 -6.40
N PRO A 461 2.91 -0.71 -7.62
CA PRO A 461 3.71 -0.34 -8.79
C PRO A 461 4.25 1.10 -8.68
N THR A 462 5.20 1.27 -7.76
CA THR A 462 5.94 2.51 -7.51
C THR A 462 7.06 2.69 -8.51
N ARG A 463 7.41 3.95 -8.81
CA ARG A 463 8.49 4.31 -9.73
C ARG A 463 9.79 3.56 -9.40
N PRO A 464 10.37 2.83 -10.38
CA PRO A 464 11.57 2.04 -10.14
C PRO A 464 12.76 2.92 -9.79
N ARG A 465 13.65 2.40 -8.94
CA ARG A 465 14.95 2.99 -8.65
C ARG A 465 16.04 1.96 -8.89
N VAL A 466 17.13 2.36 -9.52
CA VAL A 466 18.29 1.51 -9.78
C VAL A 466 19.54 2.25 -9.38
N THR A 467 20.38 1.61 -8.57
CA THR A 467 21.71 2.10 -8.23
C THR A 467 22.76 1.28 -8.96
N PHE A 468 23.69 1.98 -9.61
CA PHE A 468 24.93 1.40 -10.15
C PHE A 468 26.11 1.93 -9.33
N GLU A 469 26.94 1.02 -8.83
CA GLU A 469 28.12 1.36 -8.02
C GLU A 469 29.41 1.05 -8.78
N PHE A 470 30.35 1.98 -8.78
CA PHE A 470 31.65 1.87 -9.45
C PHE A 470 32.79 2.18 -8.46
N ASP A 471 33.81 1.33 -8.37
CA ASP A 471 35.02 1.61 -7.57
C ASP A 471 36.02 2.56 -8.27
N ALA A 472 35.69 3.03 -9.47
CA ALA A 472 36.42 4.01 -10.26
C ALA A 472 35.42 4.95 -10.97
N LEU A 473 35.89 5.76 -11.93
CA LEU A 473 35.01 6.56 -12.78
C LEU A 473 33.94 5.69 -13.47
N PRO A 474 32.68 6.15 -13.57
CA PRO A 474 31.59 5.36 -14.12
C PRO A 474 31.74 5.19 -15.64
N ASP A 475 31.69 3.94 -16.09
CA ASP A 475 31.76 3.57 -17.51
C ASP A 475 30.33 3.35 -18.07
N PRO A 476 29.86 4.15 -19.05
CA PRO A 476 28.54 4.00 -19.65
C PRO A 476 28.34 2.69 -20.44
N SER A 477 29.41 1.97 -20.78
CA SER A 477 29.35 0.67 -21.47
C SER A 477 29.00 -0.48 -20.54
N LEU A 478 29.22 -0.33 -19.23
CA LEU A 478 28.84 -1.30 -18.20
C LEU A 478 27.38 -1.14 -17.73
N LEU A 479 26.68 -0.12 -18.25
CA LEU A 479 25.28 0.17 -17.94
C LEU A 479 24.36 -0.41 -19.02
N PRO A 480 23.14 -0.90 -18.68
CA PRO A 480 22.17 -1.39 -19.66
C PRO A 480 21.89 -0.39 -20.78
N GLU A 481 21.59 -0.89 -21.98
CA GLU A 481 21.20 -0.06 -23.14
C GLU A 481 19.84 0.63 -22.94
N THR A 482 18.92 -0.02 -22.21
CA THR A 482 17.62 0.54 -21.80
C THR A 482 17.54 0.51 -20.28
N LEU A 483 17.20 1.66 -19.70
CA LEU A 483 16.99 1.87 -18.28
C LEU A 483 15.49 2.00 -17.98
N PRO A 484 15.01 1.55 -16.81
CA PRO A 484 13.61 1.69 -16.46
C PRO A 484 13.24 3.18 -16.31
N ALA A 485 12.00 3.52 -16.64
CA ALA A 485 11.44 4.87 -16.53
C ALA A 485 11.27 5.30 -15.07
N GLY A 486 12.39 5.66 -14.44
CA GLY A 486 12.47 5.92 -13.01
C GLY A 486 13.74 6.68 -12.62
N TRP A 487 14.20 6.49 -11.39
CA TRP A 487 15.39 7.18 -10.87
C TRP A 487 16.63 6.28 -10.99
N VAL A 488 17.71 6.83 -11.52
CA VAL A 488 18.99 6.14 -11.68
C VAL A 488 20.02 6.84 -10.82
N ARG A 489 20.61 6.11 -9.87
CA ARG A 489 21.71 6.59 -9.04
C ARG A 489 23.02 5.99 -9.52
N ILE A 490 24.02 6.85 -9.73
CA ILE A 490 25.40 6.45 -10.03
C ILE A 490 26.26 6.80 -8.81
N LYS A 491 26.66 5.78 -8.06
CA LYS A 491 27.68 5.91 -7.01
C LYS A 491 29.04 5.59 -7.62
N TYR A 492 30.03 6.42 -7.35
CA TYR A 492 31.39 6.16 -7.85
C TYR A 492 32.47 6.73 -6.96
N ARG A 493 33.64 6.08 -6.96
CA ARG A 493 34.86 6.59 -6.35
C ARG A 493 35.73 7.29 -7.39
N VAL A 494 36.32 8.42 -7.01
CA VAL A 494 37.19 9.22 -7.91
C VAL A 494 38.38 9.76 -7.13
N ARG A 495 39.59 9.69 -7.70
CA ARG A 495 40.76 10.33 -7.08
C ARG A 495 40.67 11.85 -7.25
N GLN A 496 41.27 12.60 -6.33
CA GLN A 496 41.15 14.07 -6.31
C GLN A 496 41.60 14.73 -7.63
N GLU A 497 42.61 14.17 -8.29
CA GLU A 497 43.12 14.57 -9.61
C GLU A 497 42.18 14.25 -10.79
N GLU A 498 41.27 13.29 -10.65
CA GLU A 498 40.33 12.82 -11.69
C GLU A 498 38.94 13.47 -11.57
N VAL A 499 38.69 14.30 -10.55
CA VAL A 499 37.40 14.99 -10.38
C VAL A 499 37.05 15.87 -11.59
N ALA A 500 38.07 16.38 -12.31
CA ALA A 500 37.89 17.21 -13.49
C ALA A 500 37.73 16.43 -14.82
N SER A 501 37.95 15.10 -14.84
CA SER A 501 37.86 14.31 -16.08
C SER A 501 36.47 13.70 -16.32
N ILE A 502 35.56 13.74 -15.34
CA ILE A 502 34.18 13.27 -15.48
C ILE A 502 33.23 14.39 -15.90
N ASP A 503 32.53 14.20 -17.03
CA ASP A 503 31.38 15.02 -17.42
C ASP A 503 30.08 14.35 -16.95
N GLU A 504 29.70 14.63 -15.69
CA GLU A 504 28.43 14.20 -15.09
C GLU A 504 27.21 14.61 -15.96
N LYS A 505 27.28 15.72 -16.73
CA LYS A 505 26.19 16.19 -17.61
C LYS A 505 26.12 15.45 -18.94
N ALA A 506 27.24 14.98 -19.48
CA ALA A 506 27.23 14.05 -20.61
C ALA A 506 26.65 12.70 -20.20
N LEU A 507 27.06 12.18 -19.03
CA LEU A 507 26.54 10.94 -18.49
C LEU A 507 25.04 11.04 -18.18
N GLU A 508 24.57 12.11 -17.51
CA GLU A 508 23.14 12.32 -17.28
C GLU A 508 22.33 12.32 -18.59
N ARG A 509 22.79 13.04 -19.63
CA ARG A 509 22.11 13.06 -20.93
C ARG A 509 22.03 11.67 -21.55
N GLU A 510 23.08 10.87 -21.42
CA GLU A 510 23.08 9.49 -21.91
C GLU A 510 22.08 8.62 -21.15
N LEU A 511 22.09 8.65 -19.81
CA LEU A 511 21.15 7.87 -19.00
C LEU A 511 19.70 8.28 -19.26
N ARG A 512 19.43 9.57 -19.47
CA ARG A 512 18.12 10.08 -19.88
C ARG A 512 17.70 9.57 -21.26
N ARG A 513 18.61 9.51 -22.24
CA ARG A 513 18.34 8.89 -23.56
C ARG A 513 17.97 7.41 -23.45
N ARG A 514 18.57 6.69 -22.50
CA ARG A 514 18.27 5.28 -22.23
C ARG A 514 16.99 5.05 -21.43
N GLY A 515 16.32 6.09 -20.94
CA GLY A 515 15.02 6.02 -20.26
C GLY A 515 14.96 6.57 -18.83
N ALA A 516 16.09 6.98 -18.24
CA ALA A 516 16.08 7.53 -16.88
C ALA A 516 15.30 8.86 -16.80
N LEU A 517 14.32 8.94 -15.90
CA LEU A 517 13.56 10.17 -15.66
C LEU A 517 14.29 11.14 -14.72
N GLU A 518 15.11 10.60 -13.82
CA GLU A 518 15.95 11.36 -12.90
C GLU A 518 17.29 10.65 -12.72
N VAL A 519 18.37 11.43 -12.61
CA VAL A 519 19.73 10.91 -12.43
C VAL A 519 20.34 11.60 -11.22
N ARG A 520 20.95 10.82 -10.31
CA ARG A 520 21.70 11.35 -9.18
C ARG A 520 23.11 10.76 -9.11
N PHE A 521 24.10 11.62 -8.97
CA PHE A 521 25.49 11.24 -8.72
C PHE A 521 25.82 11.28 -7.23
N GLU A 522 26.43 10.20 -6.72
CA GLU A 522 26.98 10.09 -5.37
C GLU A 522 28.48 9.81 -5.49
N ARG A 523 29.28 10.88 -5.55
CA ARG A 523 30.73 10.80 -5.73
C ARG A 523 31.47 10.73 -4.40
N SER A 524 32.35 9.74 -4.27
CA SER A 524 33.28 9.61 -3.14
C SER A 524 34.69 10.00 -3.59
N VAL A 525 35.14 11.20 -3.22
CA VAL A 525 36.49 11.65 -3.54
C VAL A 525 37.48 10.97 -2.61
N ILE A 526 38.38 10.16 -3.16
CA ILE A 526 39.52 9.58 -2.42
C ILE A 526 40.56 10.70 -2.28
N PRO A 527 40.83 11.20 -1.06
CA PRO A 527 41.80 12.28 -0.87
C PRO A 527 43.20 11.78 -1.22
N GLN A 528 43.98 12.61 -1.91
CA GLN A 528 45.39 12.30 -2.09
C GLN A 528 46.11 12.49 -0.75
N HIS A 529 46.32 11.39 -0.01
CA HIS A 529 47.32 11.36 1.05
C HIS A 529 48.69 11.57 0.41
N ARG A 530 49.08 12.84 0.25
CA ARG A 530 50.50 13.21 0.21
C ARG A 530 51.08 12.75 1.54
N VAL A 531 51.69 11.57 1.52
CA VAL A 531 52.59 11.15 2.59
C VAL A 531 53.61 12.27 2.70
N ARG A 532 53.52 13.07 3.77
CA ARG A 532 54.66 13.87 4.21
C ARG A 532 55.72 12.84 4.56
N ALA A 533 56.58 12.56 3.60
CA ALA A 533 57.69 11.62 3.68
C ALA A 533 58.32 11.68 5.07
N ALA A 534 58.07 10.65 5.87
CA ALA A 534 58.45 10.63 7.27
C ALA A 534 59.97 10.78 7.35
N GLY A 535 60.43 11.90 7.93
CA GLY A 535 61.85 12.22 8.02
C GLY A 535 62.43 13.16 6.96
N ILE A 536 61.74 13.58 5.88
CA ILE A 536 62.27 14.68 5.03
C ILE A 536 62.40 15.98 5.83
N SER A 537 61.51 16.23 6.78
CA SER A 537 61.61 17.35 7.73
C SER A 537 62.73 17.20 8.77
N GLN A 538 63.30 16.00 8.94
CA GLN A 538 64.40 15.72 9.88
C GLN A 538 65.78 15.69 9.20
N ALA A 539 65.83 15.57 7.88
CA ALA A 539 67.05 15.69 7.10
C ALA A 539 67.61 17.12 7.22
N ARG A 540 68.92 17.24 7.43
CA ARG A 540 69.59 18.52 7.72
C ARG A 540 70.15 19.16 6.46
N THR A 541 70.57 18.38 5.48
CA THR A 541 71.08 18.88 4.19
C THR A 541 70.02 18.79 3.08
N ILE A 542 70.24 19.45 1.94
CA ILE A 542 69.31 19.39 0.80
C ILE A 542 69.51 18.07 0.05
N GLU A 543 70.73 17.56 0.05
CA GLU A 543 71.19 16.29 -0.47
C GLU A 543 70.48 15.12 0.25
N GLU A 544 70.41 15.13 1.59
CA GLU A 544 69.66 14.14 2.38
C GLU A 544 68.16 14.20 2.10
N LYS A 545 67.60 15.40 1.89
CA LYS A 545 66.18 15.59 1.52
C LYS A 545 65.89 15.04 0.13
N LEU A 546 66.79 15.29 -0.84
CA LEU A 546 66.67 14.77 -2.20
C LEU A 546 66.84 13.24 -2.22
N GLY A 547 67.77 12.70 -1.43
CA GLY A 547 67.94 11.25 -1.23
C GLY A 547 66.67 10.57 -0.71
N ARG A 548 66.13 11.06 0.42
CA ARG A 548 64.86 10.55 0.97
C ARG A 548 63.67 10.74 0.04
N TYR A 549 63.63 11.83 -0.72
CA TYR A 549 62.60 12.03 -1.76
C TYR A 549 62.72 10.99 -2.87
N ALA A 550 63.94 10.74 -3.36
CA ALA A 550 64.18 9.80 -4.45
C ALA A 550 63.88 8.34 -4.04
N GLU A 551 64.31 7.93 -2.86
CA GLU A 551 64.01 6.62 -2.26
C GLU A 551 62.50 6.37 -2.14
N ILE A 552 61.73 7.35 -1.65
CA ILE A 552 60.28 7.25 -1.44
C ILE A 552 59.50 7.25 -2.77
N ASN A 553 60.03 7.87 -3.82
CA ASN A 553 59.38 7.95 -5.13
C ASN A 553 59.97 6.96 -6.17
N GLY A 554 60.87 6.05 -5.75
CA GLY A 554 61.51 5.07 -6.64
C GLY A 554 62.40 5.68 -7.74
N VAL A 555 62.90 6.90 -7.54
CA VAL A 555 63.74 7.62 -8.50
C VAL A 555 65.21 7.30 -8.25
N VAL A 556 65.96 6.94 -9.29
CA VAL A 556 67.42 6.73 -9.19
C VAL A 556 68.13 8.08 -9.32
N LEU A 557 68.82 8.51 -8.27
CA LEU A 557 69.70 9.68 -8.33
C LEU A 557 70.99 9.33 -9.07
N THR A 558 71.23 9.99 -10.19
CA THR A 558 72.48 9.88 -10.95
C THR A 558 73.51 10.88 -10.42
N GLU A 559 74.81 10.58 -10.61
CA GLU A 559 75.90 11.51 -10.23
C GLU A 559 75.72 12.90 -10.86
N GLY A 560 75.18 12.98 -12.09
CA GLY A 560 74.87 14.24 -12.75
C GLY A 560 73.84 15.10 -12.02
N ILE A 561 72.85 14.50 -11.34
CA ILE A 561 71.86 15.23 -10.53
C ILE A 561 72.51 15.76 -9.24
N LEU A 562 73.33 14.93 -8.58
CA LEU A 562 74.04 15.33 -7.36
C LEU A 562 75.08 16.42 -7.62
N SER A 563 75.81 16.33 -8.73
CA SER A 563 76.76 17.36 -9.19
C SER A 563 76.05 18.69 -9.48
N LYS A 564 74.90 18.65 -10.19
CA LYS A 564 74.07 19.84 -10.46
C LYS A 564 73.54 20.50 -9.18
N LEU A 565 73.19 19.69 -8.18
CA LEU A 565 72.73 20.17 -6.88
C LEU A 565 73.85 20.91 -6.14
N ALA A 566 75.07 20.36 -6.12
CA ALA A 566 76.24 21.01 -5.54
C ALA A 566 76.60 22.34 -6.23
N GLU A 567 76.51 22.42 -7.57
CA GLU A 567 76.68 23.68 -8.33
C GLU A 567 75.66 24.75 -7.92
N LEU A 568 74.43 24.37 -7.61
CA LEU A 568 73.36 25.30 -7.23
C LEU A 568 73.47 25.75 -5.78
N GLN A 569 73.88 24.87 -4.86
CA GLN A 569 74.17 25.25 -3.47
C GLN A 569 75.37 26.21 -3.39
N GLY A 570 76.47 25.92 -4.10
CA GLY A 570 77.64 26.80 -4.15
C GLY A 570 77.39 28.19 -4.75
N ARG A 571 76.26 28.42 -5.43
CA ARG A 571 75.83 29.74 -5.91
C ARG A 571 75.04 30.55 -4.88
N ASN A 572 74.42 29.92 -3.89
CA ASN A 572 73.62 30.64 -2.88
C ASN A 572 74.46 31.22 -1.74
N ASP A 573 75.58 30.58 -1.38
CA ASP A 573 76.45 31.06 -0.29
C ASP A 573 77.21 32.36 -0.62
N ALA A 574 77.16 32.81 -1.87
CA ALA A 574 77.83 34.03 -2.35
C ALA A 574 77.02 35.33 -2.17
N GLY A 575 75.82 35.31 -1.56
CA GLY A 575 74.98 36.51 -1.51
C GLY A 575 73.84 36.53 -0.49
N ALA A 576 74.14 36.78 0.79
CA ALA A 576 73.16 37.23 1.78
C ALA A 576 73.81 38.08 2.91
N PRO A 577 73.43 39.35 3.10
CA PRO A 577 73.82 40.15 4.26
C PRO A 577 72.92 39.88 5.48
N SER A 578 73.36 40.33 6.66
CA SER A 578 72.89 39.87 7.97
C SER A 578 71.63 40.55 8.55
N SER A 579 70.82 39.73 9.23
CA SER A 579 70.05 40.00 10.46
C SER A 579 68.95 41.08 10.52
N SER A 580 67.75 40.68 10.99
CA SER A 580 67.00 41.19 12.17
C SER A 580 65.48 40.89 12.06
N PRO A 581 64.63 41.12 13.08
CA PRO A 581 64.41 40.13 14.14
C PRO A 581 62.94 39.70 14.36
N SER A 582 62.74 38.66 15.17
CA SER A 582 61.43 38.08 15.52
C SER A 582 60.58 38.96 16.43
N PRO A 583 59.23 38.95 16.31
CA PRO A 583 58.31 39.41 17.34
C PRO A 583 57.83 38.28 18.27
N SER A 584 57.58 38.62 19.53
CA SER A 584 57.05 37.73 20.59
C SER A 584 55.51 37.66 20.59
N PRO A 585 54.89 36.66 21.27
CA PRO A 585 53.44 36.49 21.31
C PRO A 585 52.77 37.07 22.57
N GLU A 586 51.58 37.65 22.44
CA GLU A 586 50.62 37.80 23.55
C GLU A 586 49.17 37.96 23.02
N ALA A 587 48.17 37.91 23.92
CA ALA A 587 46.82 37.41 23.62
C ALA A 587 45.66 38.35 24.07
N GLN A 588 44.41 37.86 23.87
CA GLN A 588 43.12 38.46 24.29
C GLN A 588 42.66 39.64 23.39
N THR A 589 41.37 39.99 23.24
CA THR A 589 40.12 39.71 24.00
C THR A 589 38.89 39.46 23.08
N GLU A 590 37.76 39.10 23.70
CA GLU A 590 36.38 39.03 23.14
C GLU A 590 35.73 40.42 22.89
N GLU A 591 34.42 40.41 22.59
CA GLU A 591 33.44 41.51 22.41
C GLU A 591 33.46 42.21 21.03
N THR A 592 32.48 42.00 20.15
CA THR A 592 31.02 42.23 20.35
C THR A 592 30.15 41.44 19.38
#